data_AF-A0AAV6KAP2-F1
#
_entry.id   AF-A0AAV6KAP2-F1
#
_cell.length_a   1.000
_cell.length_b   1.000
_cell.length_c   1.000
_cell.angle_alpha   90.00
_cell.angle_beta   90.00
_cell.angle_gamma   90.00
#
_symmetry.space_group_name_H-M   'P 1'
#
loop_
_entity.id
_entity.type
_entity.pdbx_description
1 polymer ?
#
loop_
_entity_poly.entity_id
_entity_poly.type
_entity_poly.pdbx_seq_one_letter_code
_entity_poly.pdbx_strand_id
1 'polypeptide(L)'
;MSEEVMKTISLETVREKLLDHIHQEIPYDIEHRLVDWKELRDGSLRVEQHLITQKMSQRKILVGKNGSKIGRIGIEANEELRSIFKRNVHLILQVRLK
;
A
#
# COMPACT_ATOMS: atom_id res chain seq x y z
N MET A 1 -11.07 16.68 6.99
CA MET A 1 -9.72 16.16 6.72
C MET A 1 -9.31 16.61 5.33
N SER A 2 -8.13 17.21 5.16
CA SER A 2 -7.66 17.65 3.83
C SER A 2 -7.15 16.46 3.00
N GLU A 3 -7.10 16.62 1.67
CA GLU A 3 -6.60 15.58 0.77
C GLU A 3 -5.17 15.16 1.11
N GLU A 4 -4.29 16.12 1.39
CA GLU A 4 -2.90 15.85 1.75
C GLU A 4 -2.78 14.96 2.99
N VAL A 5 -3.61 15.21 4.01
CA VAL A 5 -3.66 14.39 5.22
C VAL A 5 -4.15 12.97 4.89
N MET A 6 -5.15 12.82 4.02
CA MET A 6 -5.61 11.50 3.59
C MET A 6 -4.53 10.72 2.83
N LYS A 7 -3.75 11.39 1.97
CA LYS A 7 -2.62 10.77 1.26
C LYS A 7 -1.56 10.26 2.23
N THR A 8 -1.18 11.07 3.21
CA THR A 8 -0.22 10.67 4.25
C THR A 8 -0.74 9.49 5.06
N ILE A 9 -1.99 9.54 5.54
CA ILE A 9 -2.62 8.40 6.22
C ILE A 9 -2.58 7.16 5.34
N SER A 10 -2.90 7.29 4.05
CA SER A 10 -2.91 6.16 3.13
C SER A 10 -1.54 5.51 2.95
N LEU A 11 -0.46 6.30 2.92
CA LEU A 11 0.90 5.78 2.88
C LEU A 11 1.27 5.11 4.20
N GLU A 12 1.02 5.75 5.33
CA GLU A 12 1.39 5.23 6.65
C GLU A 12 0.61 3.96 7.01
N THR A 13 -0.68 3.86 6.68
CA THR A 13 -1.45 2.62 6.88
C THR A 13 -0.84 1.44 6.13
N VAL A 14 -0.42 1.62 4.88
CA VAL A 14 0.24 0.55 4.11
C VAL A 14 1.62 0.24 4.69
N ARG A 15 2.35 1.25 5.16
CA ARG A 15 3.65 1.09 5.81
C ARG A 15 3.55 0.29 7.11
N GLU A 16 2.55 0.56 7.93
CA GLU A 16 2.27 -0.19 9.15
C GLU A 16 2.03 -1.67 8.85
N LYS A 17 1.14 -1.98 7.88
CA LYS A 17 0.88 -3.38 7.50
C LYS A 17 2.11 -4.06 6.89
N LEU A 18 2.97 -3.33 6.18
CA LEU A 18 4.26 -3.87 5.73
C LEU A 18 5.14 -4.28 6.92
N LEU A 19 5.22 -3.46 7.96
CA LEU A 19 6.01 -3.74 9.16
C LEU A 19 5.46 -4.94 9.95
N ASP A 20 4.13 -5.08 10.02
CA ASP A 20 3.46 -6.21 10.68
C ASP A 20 3.74 -7.55 9.99
N HIS A 21 3.88 -7.57 8.67
CA HIS A 21 4.04 -8.81 7.88
C HIS A 21 5.48 -9.11 7.46
N ILE A 22 6.39 -8.14 7.61
CA ILE A 22 7.78 -8.22 7.12
C ILE A 22 8.74 -7.79 8.24
N HIS A 23 9.12 -8.77 9.08
CA HIS A 23 10.04 -8.58 10.20
C HIS A 23 11.53 -8.56 9.79
N GLN A 24 11.87 -7.94 8.66
CA GLN A 24 13.26 -7.78 8.18
C GLN A 24 13.53 -6.31 7.92
N GLU A 25 14.78 -5.91 7.68
CA GLU A 25 15.13 -4.51 7.34
C GLU A 25 14.54 -4.02 6.00
N ILE A 26 13.82 -4.88 5.28
CA ILE A 26 13.26 -4.63 3.95
C ILE A 26 12.31 -3.42 3.90
N PRO A 27 11.35 -3.22 4.82
CA PRO A 27 10.42 -2.10 4.76
C PRO A 27 11.10 -0.73 4.85
N TYR A 28 12.32 -0.65 5.39
CA TYR A 28 13.10 0.59 5.48
C TYR A 28 13.92 0.86 4.22
N ASP A 29 14.28 -0.19 3.48
CA ASP A 29 15.11 -0.16 2.26
C ASP A 29 14.29 0.01 0.97
N ILE A 30 12.97 0.13 1.07
CA ILE A 30 12.09 0.29 -0.09
C ILE A 30 11.57 1.72 -0.18
N GLU A 31 11.42 2.17 -1.42
CA GLU A 31 10.78 3.43 -1.72
C GLU A 31 9.28 3.21 -1.88
N HIS A 32 8.48 3.94 -1.11
CA HIS A 32 7.03 3.86 -1.12
C HIS A 32 6.44 5.14 -1.71
N ARG A 33 5.75 5.02 -2.85
CA ARG A 33 5.19 6.18 -3.57
C ARG A 33 3.70 6.05 -3.76
N LEU A 34 2.99 7.16 -3.58
CA LEU A 34 1.65 7.35 -4.11
C LEU A 34 1.74 7.73 -5.60
N VAL A 35 1.10 6.95 -6.46
CA VAL A 35 1.19 7.09 -7.92
C VAL A 35 -0.09 7.64 -8.52
N ASP A 36 -1.24 7.22 -8.00
CA ASP A 36 -2.55 7.73 -8.44
C ASP A 36 -3.46 7.95 -7.24
N TRP A 37 -4.20 9.05 -7.27
CA TRP A 37 -5.20 9.42 -6.27
C TRP A 37 -6.40 10.00 -7.00
N LYS A 38 -7.49 9.24 -7.05
CA LYS A 38 -8.64 9.60 -7.87
C LYS A 38 -9.96 9.31 -7.18
N GLU A 39 -10.78 10.33 -7.06
CA GLU A 39 -12.18 10.17 -6.70
C GLU A 39 -12.97 9.68 -7.92
N LEU A 40 -13.69 8.58 -7.75
CA LEU A 40 -14.53 7.98 -8.79
C LEU A 40 -15.94 8.57 -8.75
N ARG A 41 -16.68 8.39 -9.84
CA ARG A 41 -18.03 8.94 -10.00
C ARG A 41 -19.04 8.43 -8.97
N ASP A 42 -18.80 7.25 -8.41
CA ASP A 42 -19.61 6.62 -7.37
C ASP A 42 -19.26 7.10 -5.95
N GLY A 43 -18.34 8.07 -5.83
CA GLY A 43 -17.85 8.59 -4.55
C GLY A 43 -16.78 7.72 -3.88
N SER A 44 -16.40 6.60 -4.49
CA SER A 44 -15.27 5.78 -4.01
C SER A 44 -13.92 6.42 -4.34
N LEU A 45 -12.90 6.04 -3.58
CA LEU A 45 -11.54 6.52 -3.78
C LEU A 45 -10.67 5.41 -4.37
N ARG A 46 -10.05 5.68 -5.52
CA ARG A 46 -8.98 4.85 -6.07
C ARG A 46 -7.63 5.40 -5.61
N VAL A 47 -6.80 4.51 -5.05
CA VAL A 47 -5.46 4.83 -4.58
C VAL A 47 -4.48 3.81 -5.14
N GLU A 48 -3.50 4.26 -5.92
CA GLU A 48 -2.42 3.40 -6.40
C GLU A 48 -1.12 3.76 -5.72
N GLN A 49 -0.48 2.77 -5.10
CA GLN A 49 0.80 2.94 -4.43
C GLN A 49 1.80 1.90 -4.93
N HIS A 50 3.05 2.33 -5.12
CA HIS A 50 4.14 1.45 -5.56
C HIS A 50 5.16 1.28 -4.44
N LEU A 51 5.58 0.03 -4.24
CA LEU A 51 6.68 -0.37 -3.38
C LEU A 51 7.85 -0.73 -4.29
N ILE A 52 8.85 0.15 -4.35
CA ILE A 52 9.97 0.08 -5.28
C ILE A 52 11.20 -0.40 -4.51
N THR A 53 11.77 -1.51 -4.97
CA THR A 53 12.96 -2.13 -4.37
C THR A 53 14.10 -2.23 -5.39
N GLN A 54 15.34 -2.17 -4.91
CA GLN A 54 16.54 -2.37 -5.71
C GLN A 54 16.91 -3.86 -5.86
N LYS A 55 16.37 -4.74 -5.01
CA LYS A 55 16.84 -6.13 -4.89
C LYS A 55 15.73 -7.11 -5.27
N MET A 56 16.05 -8.04 -6.17
CA MET A 56 15.16 -9.15 -6.54
C MET A 56 14.72 -9.99 -5.33
N SER A 57 15.60 -10.19 -4.35
CA SER A 57 15.29 -10.91 -3.11
C SER A 57 14.21 -10.21 -2.29
N GLN A 58 14.33 -8.89 -2.11
CA GLN A 58 13.34 -8.08 -1.41
C GLN A 58 11.99 -8.12 -2.13
N ARG A 59 11.96 -8.00 -3.47
CA ARG A 59 10.70 -8.15 -4.24
C ARG A 59 10.04 -9.50 -3.98
N LYS A 60 10.80 -10.60 -4.00
CA LYS A 60 10.26 -11.95 -3.75
C LYS A 60 9.64 -12.05 -2.35
N ILE A 61 10.27 -11.43 -1.34
CA ILE A 61 9.79 -11.43 0.04
C ILE A 61 8.53 -10.59 0.18
N LEU A 62 8.50 -9.39 -0.40
CA LEU A 62 7.33 -8.48 -0.40
C LEU A 62 6.12 -9.13 -1.06
N VAL A 63 6.31 -9.71 -2.25
CA VAL A 63 5.24 -10.36 -3.01
C VAL A 63 4.77 -11.63 -2.30
N GLY A 64 5.69 -12.43 -1.76
CA GLY A 64 5.40 -13.74 -1.19
C GLY A 64 5.02 -14.78 -2.25
N LYS A 65 4.72 -16.00 -1.81
CA LYS A 65 4.35 -17.11 -2.70
C LYS A 65 3.06 -16.76 -3.44
N ASN A 66 3.10 -16.71 -4.77
CA ASN A 66 1.95 -16.37 -5.62
C ASN A 66 1.27 -15.02 -5.27
N GLY A 67 2.02 -14.05 -4.73
CA GLY A 67 1.45 -12.76 -4.33
C GLY A 67 0.69 -12.77 -3.00
N SER A 68 0.73 -13.87 -2.24
CA SER A 68 -0.06 -14.01 -1.01
C SER A 68 0.24 -12.95 0.04
N LYS A 69 1.51 -12.54 0.18
CA LYS A 69 1.91 -11.60 1.22
C LYS A 69 1.47 -10.19 0.90
N ILE A 70 1.78 -9.70 -0.31
CA ILE A 70 1.33 -8.36 -0.73
C ILE A 70 -0.19 -8.27 -0.85
N GLY A 71 -0.85 -9.35 -1.26
CA GLY A 71 -2.30 -9.43 -1.30
C GLY A 71 -2.93 -9.27 0.08
N ARG A 72 -2.39 -9.95 1.09
CA ARG A 72 -2.84 -9.82 2.48
C ARG A 72 -2.66 -8.40 3.02
N ILE A 73 -1.48 -7.81 2.84
CA ILE A 73 -1.20 -6.42 3.22
C ILE A 73 -2.18 -5.46 2.54
N GLY A 74 -2.44 -5.66 1.25
CA GLY A 74 -3.39 -4.84 0.50
C GLY A 74 -4.82 -4.94 1.02
N ILE A 75 -5.28 -6.14 1.40
CA ILE A 75 -6.62 -6.33 1.98
C ILE A 75 -6.74 -5.62 3.32
N GLU A 76 -5.81 -5.88 4.25
CA GLU A 76 -5.83 -5.30 5.60
C GLU A 76 -5.74 -3.76 5.54
N ALA A 77 -4.84 -3.21 4.72
CA ALA A 77 -4.73 -1.77 4.54
C ALA A 77 -5.97 -1.16 3.88
N ASN A 78 -6.59 -1.85 2.92
CA ASN A 78 -7.80 -1.36 2.26
C ASN A 78 -8.99 -1.29 3.23
N GLU A 79 -9.17 -2.33 4.05
CA GLU A 79 -10.22 -2.38 5.08
C GLU A 79 -10.06 -1.25 6.10
N GLU A 80 -8.83 -1.01 6.56
CA GLU A 80 -8.53 0.07 7.49
C GLU A 80 -8.79 1.46 6.86
N LEU A 81 -8.35 1.68 5.62
CA LEU A 81 -8.59 2.96 4.93
C LEU A 81 -10.09 3.21 4.69
N ARG A 82 -10.88 2.17 4.41
CA ARG A 82 -12.34 2.30 4.35
C ARG A 82 -12.94 2.75 5.68
N SER A 83 -12.43 2.20 6.78
CA SER A 83 -12.87 2.57 8.12
C SER A 83 -12.50 4.01 8.48
N ILE A 84 -11.29 4.46 8.14
CA ILE A 84 -10.80 5.81 8.43
C ILE A 84 -11.51 6.85 7.56
N PHE A 85 -11.62 6.59 6.25
CA PHE A 85 -12.19 7.55 5.29
C PHE A 85 -13.71 7.51 5.18
N LYS A 86 -14.37 6.53 5.82
CA LYS A 86 -15.83 6.35 5.81
C LYS A 86 -16.43 6.29 4.39
N ARG A 87 -15.67 5.75 3.44
CA ARG A 87 -16.09 5.51 2.05
C ARG A 87 -15.36 4.31 1.46
N ASN A 88 -15.85 3.81 0.32
CA ASN A 88 -15.17 2.74 -0.39
C ASN A 88 -13.79 3.18 -0.86
N VAL A 89 -12.81 2.31 -0.67
CA VAL A 89 -11.43 2.49 -1.13
C VAL A 89 -11.04 1.32 -2.02
N HIS A 90 -10.44 1.65 -3.16
CA HIS A 90 -9.82 0.72 -4.10
C HIS A 90 -8.31 0.96 -4.06
N LEU A 91 -7.65 0.34 -3.09
CA LEU A 91 -6.19 0.34 -2.95
C LEU A 91 -5.57 -0.67 -3.93
N ILE A 92 -4.60 -0.21 -4.70
CA ILE A 92 -3.78 -1.00 -5.62
C ILE A 92 -2.35 -0.88 -5.14
N LEU A 93 -1.76 -2.03 -4.77
CA LEU A 93 -0.35 -2.12 -4.41
C LEU A 93 0.41 -2.83 -5.52
N GLN A 94 1.49 -2.22 -6.00
CA GLN A 94 2.40 -2.85 -6.95
C GLN A 94 3.81 -2.89 -6.39
N VAL A 95 4.45 -4.06 -6.47
CA VAL A 95 5.87 -4.21 -6.13
C VAL A 95 6.70 -4.15 -7.40
N ARG A 96 7.51 -3.11 -7.52
CA ARG A 96 8.36 -2.86 -8.69
C ARG A 96 9.83 -2.98 -8.32
N LEU A 97 10.62 -3.39 -9.30
CA LEU A 97 12.08 -3.20 -9.25
C LEU A 97 12.40 -1.88 -9.90
N LYS A 98 13.35 -1.16 -9.32
CA LYS A 98 13.93 0.02 -9.95
C LYS A 98 14.73 -0.35 -11.19
#